data_AF-A0A934P1I6-F1
#
_entry.id   AF-A0A934P1I6-F1
#
_cell.length_a   1.000
_cell.length_b   1.000
_cell.length_c   1.000
_cell.angle_alpha   90.00
_cell.angle_beta   90.00
_cell.angle_gamma   90.00
#
_symmetry.space_group_name_H-M   'P 1'
#
loop_
_entity.id
_entity.type
_entity.pdbx_description
1 polymer ?
#
loop_
_entity_poly.entity_id
_entity_poly.type
_entity_poly.pdbx_seq_one_letter_code
_entity_poly.pdbx_strand_id
1 'polypeptide(L)'
;MTGSPASVTSVASSSAQTTDVPAGTFNPCTDISDQALIDTGLDPDTKTEDFGGVPFVGWKFCAWEGPWYFLTVAVAEHTIEEVRANPSLTDFHDVEIPGRNAVEFFGTPDVKRDACLIAFEVKEKLIMLRLGSMYTANKVDDPCKVLRRHANDLNPELPN
;
A
#
# COMPACT_ATOMS: atom_id res chain seq x y z
N MET A 1 11.40 -60.33 3.29
CA MET A 1 12.11 -59.08 2.91
C MET A 1 11.23 -58.38 1.87
N THR A 2 10.14 -57.73 2.28
CA THR A 2 9.99 -56.27 2.52
C THR A 2 10.48 -55.40 1.37
N GLY A 3 9.53 -54.68 0.74
CA GLY A 3 9.78 -53.58 -0.20
C GLY A 3 8.48 -52.82 -0.49
N SER A 4 8.24 -51.78 0.31
CA SER A 4 7.11 -50.83 0.26
C SER A 4 7.24 -49.85 -0.91
N PRO A 5 6.15 -49.27 -1.46
CA PRO A 5 6.21 -47.94 -2.06
C PRO A 5 5.74 -46.92 -1.01
N ALA A 6 6.57 -45.92 -0.72
CA ALA A 6 6.18 -44.74 0.05
C ALA A 6 6.45 -43.49 -0.79
N SER A 7 5.45 -42.60 -0.77
CA SER A 7 5.30 -41.32 -1.46
C SER A 7 6.47 -40.35 -1.29
N VAL A 8 6.64 -39.42 -2.22
CA VAL A 8 6.60 -37.97 -1.91
C VAL A 8 6.40 -37.12 -3.17
N THR A 9 5.56 -36.11 -2.95
CA THR A 9 5.06 -35.03 -3.79
C THR A 9 6.16 -34.13 -4.34
N SER A 10 5.95 -33.57 -5.53
CA SER A 10 6.51 -32.27 -5.90
C SER A 10 5.41 -31.48 -6.60
N VAL A 11 4.63 -30.77 -5.79
CA VAL A 11 3.83 -29.65 -6.28
C VAL A 11 4.84 -28.60 -6.71
N ALA A 12 4.86 -28.30 -8.00
CA ALA A 12 5.58 -27.15 -8.50
C ALA A 12 5.04 -25.92 -7.77
N SER A 13 5.86 -25.30 -6.92
CA SER A 13 5.62 -23.95 -6.45
C SER A 13 5.58 -23.07 -7.69
N SER A 14 4.39 -22.65 -8.11
CA SER A 14 4.24 -21.54 -9.03
C SER A 14 4.83 -20.33 -8.35
N SER A 15 6.04 -19.95 -8.74
CA SER A 15 6.66 -18.69 -8.39
C SER A 15 5.65 -17.58 -8.72
N ALA A 16 5.18 -16.87 -7.69
CA ALA A 16 4.54 -15.59 -7.89
C ALA A 16 5.50 -14.77 -8.75
N GLN A 17 5.02 -14.30 -9.91
CA GLN A 17 5.82 -13.45 -10.79
C GLN A 17 6.07 -12.15 -10.06
N THR A 18 7.20 -12.07 -9.37
CA THR A 18 7.81 -10.80 -8.98
C THR A 18 7.99 -10.01 -10.26
N THR A 19 7.16 -9.01 -10.44
CA THR A 19 7.40 -7.97 -11.44
C THR A 19 8.77 -7.39 -11.11
N ASP A 20 9.79 -7.76 -11.87
CA ASP A 20 11.16 -7.39 -11.55
C ASP A 20 11.29 -5.86 -11.61
N VAL A 21 11.74 -5.27 -10.52
CA VAL A 21 11.88 -3.82 -10.38
C VAL A 21 13.25 -3.44 -10.96
N PRO A 22 13.37 -2.46 -11.86
CA PRO A 22 14.68 -1.94 -12.23
C PRO A 22 15.44 -1.52 -10.97
N ALA A 23 16.62 -2.12 -10.76
CA ALA A 23 17.45 -1.87 -9.58
C ALA A 23 17.59 -0.35 -9.32
N GLY A 24 17.21 0.09 -8.12
CA GLY A 24 17.22 1.51 -7.71
C GLY A 24 15.85 2.20 -7.67
N THR A 25 14.77 1.50 -8.01
CA THR A 25 13.40 2.01 -7.78
C THR A 25 12.89 1.52 -6.43
N PHE A 26 12.31 2.44 -5.64
CA PHE A 26 11.73 2.13 -4.33
C PHE A 26 10.73 0.97 -4.41
N ASN A 27 10.86 -0.01 -3.52
CA ASN A 27 9.95 -1.12 -3.34
C ASN A 27 9.34 -1.07 -1.93
N PRO A 28 8.03 -0.77 -1.79
CA PRO A 28 7.40 -0.62 -0.48
C PRO A 28 7.46 -1.88 0.38
N CYS A 29 7.54 -3.08 -0.20
CA CYS A 29 7.58 -4.32 0.60
C CYS A 29 8.93 -4.64 1.24
N THR A 30 10.01 -4.05 0.72
CA THR A 30 11.39 -4.33 1.17
C THR A 30 12.09 -3.11 1.75
N ASP A 31 11.72 -1.90 1.31
CA ASP A 31 12.42 -0.67 1.67
C ASP A 31 11.81 0.02 2.89
N ILE A 32 10.56 -0.29 3.25
CA ILE A 32 9.96 0.11 4.52
C ILE A 32 10.33 -0.94 5.57
N SER A 33 10.99 -0.53 6.64
CA SER A 33 11.44 -1.45 7.69
C SER A 33 10.28 -2.02 8.52
N ASP A 34 10.40 -3.29 8.92
CA ASP A 34 9.42 -3.93 9.80
C ASP A 34 9.31 -3.18 11.16
N GLN A 35 10.39 -2.58 11.65
CA GLN A 35 10.37 -1.77 12.87
C GLN A 35 9.50 -0.52 12.71
N ALA A 36 9.59 0.20 11.58
CA ALA A 36 8.74 1.36 11.33
C ALA A 36 7.26 0.97 11.22
N LEU A 37 6.96 -0.20 10.63
CA LEU A 37 5.60 -0.74 10.61
C LEU A 37 5.09 -1.05 12.04
N ILE A 38 5.89 -1.71 12.86
CA ILE A 38 5.55 -2.03 14.25
C ILE A 38 5.32 -0.76 15.08
N ASP A 39 6.23 0.22 14.97
CA ASP A 39 6.17 1.47 15.74
C ASP A 39 4.91 2.31 15.41
N THR A 40 4.34 2.10 14.22
CA THR A 40 3.11 2.76 13.76
C THR A 40 1.84 1.93 13.99
N GLY A 41 1.98 0.70 14.50
CA GLY A 41 0.86 -0.19 14.85
C GLY A 41 0.35 -1.02 13.68
N LEU A 42 1.19 -1.29 12.68
CA LEU A 42 0.94 -2.25 11.61
C LEU A 42 1.60 -3.59 11.96
N ASP A 43 1.11 -4.66 11.34
CA ASP A 43 1.66 -6.00 11.48
C ASP A 43 2.49 -6.40 10.24
N PRO A 44 3.84 -6.47 10.34
CA PRO A 44 4.70 -6.88 9.23
C PRO A 44 4.42 -8.29 8.71
N ASP A 45 3.89 -9.20 9.54
CA ASP A 45 3.62 -10.59 9.16
C ASP A 45 2.38 -10.71 8.24
N THR A 46 1.57 -9.65 8.16
CA THR A 46 0.39 -9.56 7.27
C THR A 46 0.69 -8.97 5.90
N LYS A 47 1.98 -8.77 5.60
CA LYS A 47 2.48 -8.23 4.33
C LYS A 47 1.88 -8.94 3.12
N THR A 48 1.32 -8.17 2.20
CA THR A 48 0.79 -8.69 0.94
C THR A 48 1.10 -7.78 -0.24
N GLU A 49 1.53 -8.39 -1.34
CA GLU A 49 1.63 -7.79 -2.69
C GLU A 49 0.37 -8.08 -3.52
N ASP A 50 -0.63 -8.75 -2.94
CA ASP A 50 -1.84 -9.15 -3.63
C ASP A 50 -3.01 -8.20 -3.31
N PHE A 51 -3.54 -7.56 -4.34
CA PHE A 51 -4.76 -6.76 -4.28
C PHE A 51 -5.95 -7.53 -4.90
N GLY A 52 -6.21 -8.74 -4.41
CA GLY A 52 -7.35 -9.56 -4.83
C GLY A 52 -7.20 -10.20 -6.22
N GLY A 53 -5.98 -10.57 -6.61
CA GLY A 53 -5.67 -11.38 -7.78
C GLY A 53 -5.62 -10.61 -9.11
N VAL A 54 -5.78 -9.29 -9.09
CA VAL A 54 -5.67 -8.45 -10.29
C VAL A 54 -4.42 -7.58 -10.18
N PRO A 55 -3.36 -7.84 -10.96
CA PRO A 55 -2.22 -6.95 -10.98
C PRO A 55 -2.67 -5.58 -11.49
N PHE A 56 -2.50 -4.55 -10.66
CA PHE A 56 -2.63 -3.16 -11.10
C PHE A 56 -1.41 -2.84 -11.98
N VAL A 57 -1.59 -2.98 -13.30
CA VAL A 57 -0.51 -2.74 -14.27
C VAL A 57 0.05 -1.33 -14.07
N GLY A 58 1.38 -1.23 -13.92
CA GLY A 58 2.08 0.04 -13.71
C GLY A 58 2.31 0.44 -12.26
N TRP A 59 1.78 -0.31 -11.29
CA TRP A 59 1.95 -0.01 -9.86
C TRP A 59 2.74 -1.11 -9.14
N LYS A 60 3.65 -0.71 -8.26
CA LYS A 60 4.15 -1.56 -7.18
C LYS A 60 3.48 -1.16 -5.90
N PHE A 61 3.03 -2.11 -5.12
CA PHE A 61 2.39 -1.83 -3.85
C PHE A 61 2.71 -2.90 -2.82
N CYS A 62 2.59 -2.52 -1.56
CA CYS A 62 2.56 -3.42 -0.44
C CYS A 62 1.44 -3.00 0.50
N ALA A 63 0.80 -3.96 1.15
CA ALA A 63 -0.18 -3.70 2.17
C ALA A 63 0.08 -4.49 3.45
N TRP A 64 -0.37 -3.92 4.56
CA TRP A 64 -0.31 -4.51 5.90
C TRP A 64 -1.62 -4.24 6.64
N GLU A 65 -1.94 -5.12 7.58
CA GLU A 65 -3.04 -4.96 8.50
C GLU A 65 -2.64 -4.06 9.67
N GLY A 66 -3.55 -3.18 10.04
CA GLY A 66 -3.62 -2.56 11.35
C GLY A 66 -4.85 -3.08 12.12
N PRO A 67 -5.17 -2.48 13.28
CA PRO A 67 -6.20 -3.02 14.18
C PRO A 67 -7.62 -3.15 13.59
N TRP A 68 -7.98 -2.31 12.63
CA TRP A 68 -9.32 -2.31 12.00
C TRP A 68 -9.29 -1.90 10.52
N TYR A 69 -8.10 -1.76 9.94
CA TYR A 69 -7.89 -1.22 8.60
C TYR A 69 -6.71 -1.90 7.91
N PHE A 70 -6.64 -1.75 6.60
CA PHE A 70 -5.45 -2.04 5.80
C PHE A 70 -4.75 -0.74 5.45
N LEU A 71 -3.43 -0.68 5.60
CA LEU A 71 -2.61 0.36 4.99
C LEU A 71 -1.94 -0.21 3.75
N THR A 72 -2.06 0.49 2.63
CA THR A 72 -1.37 0.19 1.37
C THR A 72 -0.44 1.34 1.04
N VAL A 73 0.81 1.02 0.70
CA VAL A 73 1.76 1.96 0.09
C VAL A 73 2.02 1.51 -1.33
N ALA A 74 1.82 2.42 -2.28
CA ALA A 74 1.98 2.15 -3.70
C ALA A 74 2.89 3.19 -4.36
N VAL A 75 3.63 2.76 -5.38
CA VAL A 75 4.51 3.61 -6.19
C VAL A 75 4.30 3.30 -7.67
N ALA A 76 4.27 4.35 -8.49
CA ALA A 76 4.11 4.26 -9.93
C ALA A 76 4.74 5.45 -10.66
N GLU A 77 4.89 5.32 -11.97
CA GLU A 77 5.32 6.41 -12.86
C GLU A 77 4.11 7.30 -13.22
N HIS A 78 3.65 8.09 -12.24
CA HIS A 78 2.54 9.02 -12.38
C HIS A 78 2.91 10.40 -11.83
N THR A 79 2.11 11.42 -12.16
CA THR A 79 2.25 12.77 -11.58
C THR A 79 1.04 13.13 -10.71
N ILE A 80 1.19 14.15 -9.86
CA ILE A 80 0.10 14.64 -9.02
C ILE A 80 -0.99 15.31 -9.85
N GLU A 81 -0.65 15.88 -11.01
CA GLU A 81 -1.62 16.43 -11.96
C GLU A 81 -2.48 15.33 -12.57
N GLU A 82 -1.89 14.18 -12.91
CA GLU A 82 -2.64 13.01 -13.40
C GLU A 82 -3.64 12.50 -12.35
N VAL A 83 -3.23 12.48 -11.08
CA VAL A 83 -4.10 12.14 -9.94
C VAL A 83 -5.28 13.12 -9.87
N ARG A 84 -5.04 14.43 -9.93
CA ARG A 84 -6.09 15.45 -9.87
C ARG A 84 -7.01 15.44 -11.10
N ALA A 85 -6.50 15.04 -12.25
CA ALA A 85 -7.27 14.95 -13.48
C ALA A 85 -8.15 13.69 -13.56
N ASN A 86 -7.93 12.71 -12.68
CA ASN A 86 -8.66 11.45 -12.72
C ASN A 86 -10.12 11.62 -12.26
N PRO A 87 -11.11 11.40 -13.15
CA PRO A 87 -12.53 11.60 -12.83
C PRO A 87 -13.10 10.56 -11.85
N SER A 88 -12.34 9.50 -11.56
CA SER A 88 -12.70 8.48 -10.56
C SER A 88 -12.27 8.88 -9.15
N LEU A 89 -11.58 10.01 -9.00
CA LEU A 89 -11.11 10.56 -7.75
C LEU A 89 -11.83 11.89 -7.47
N THR A 90 -12.10 12.17 -6.21
CA THR A 90 -12.92 13.31 -5.79
C THR A 90 -12.40 13.90 -4.48
N ASP A 91 -12.92 15.09 -4.16
CA ASP A 91 -12.73 15.76 -2.86
C ASP A 91 -11.25 15.93 -2.49
N PHE A 92 -10.50 16.51 -3.42
CA PHE A 92 -9.08 16.81 -3.25
C PHE A 92 -8.85 17.98 -2.29
N HIS A 93 -7.92 17.81 -1.35
CA HIS A 93 -7.38 18.91 -0.56
C HIS A 93 -5.91 18.69 -0.22
N ASP A 94 -5.17 19.78 -0.14
CA ASP A 94 -3.74 19.74 0.20
C ASP A 94 -3.57 19.36 1.67
N VAL A 95 -2.57 18.52 1.95
CA VAL A 95 -2.21 18.09 3.31
C VAL A 95 -0.73 18.28 3.56
N GLU A 96 -0.40 18.71 4.78
CA GLU A 96 0.99 18.92 5.17
C GLU A 96 1.63 17.60 5.58
N ILE A 97 2.64 17.18 4.83
CA ILE A 97 3.61 16.16 5.22
C ILE A 97 5.00 16.80 5.10
N PRO A 98 5.86 16.73 6.14
CA PRO A 98 7.14 17.42 6.14
C PRO A 98 7.97 17.12 4.88
N GLY A 99 8.30 18.19 4.13
CA GLY A 99 9.11 18.11 2.92
C GLY A 99 8.37 17.62 1.67
N ARG A 100 7.04 17.44 1.72
CA ARG A 100 6.26 16.90 0.60
C ARG A 100 5.09 17.80 0.24
N ASN A 101 4.85 17.94 -1.05
CA ASN A 101 3.60 18.50 -1.57
C ASN A 101 2.60 17.34 -1.73
N ALA A 102 1.71 17.17 -0.75
CA ALA A 102 0.81 16.03 -0.69
C ALA A 102 -0.65 16.46 -0.85
N VAL A 103 -1.43 15.62 -1.51
CA VAL A 103 -2.88 15.78 -1.69
C VAL A 103 -3.60 14.58 -1.11
N GLU A 104 -4.65 14.84 -0.32
CA GLU A 104 -5.60 13.83 0.14
C GLU A 104 -6.84 13.86 -0.74
N PHE A 105 -7.43 12.69 -0.99
CA PHE A 105 -8.57 12.52 -1.86
C PHE A 105 -9.28 11.18 -1.62
N PHE A 106 -10.39 10.96 -2.32
CA PHE A 106 -11.23 9.78 -2.20
C PHE A 106 -11.48 9.14 -3.56
N GLY A 107 -11.66 7.81 -3.58
CA GLY A 107 -12.11 7.09 -4.77
C GLY A 107 -13.62 7.19 -4.95
N THR A 108 -14.10 7.09 -6.19
CA THR A 108 -15.53 7.09 -6.51
C THR A 108 -15.97 5.71 -7.03
N PRO A 109 -17.08 5.14 -6.55
CA PRO A 109 -17.92 5.64 -5.46
C PRO A 109 -17.40 5.19 -4.08
N ASP A 110 -16.97 6.13 -3.24
CA ASP A 110 -16.79 5.89 -1.79
C ASP A 110 -17.74 6.78 -0.98
N VAL A 111 -19.02 6.42 -1.01
CA VAL A 111 -20.08 7.16 -0.31
C VAL A 111 -19.94 7.04 1.22
N LYS A 112 -19.38 5.94 1.71
CA LYS A 112 -19.26 5.65 3.14
C LYS A 112 -18.01 6.25 3.78
N ARG A 113 -17.08 6.76 2.96
CA ARG A 113 -15.75 7.23 3.40
C ARG A 113 -15.07 6.14 4.23
N ASP A 114 -15.09 4.94 3.69
CA ASP A 114 -14.45 3.78 4.30
C ASP A 114 -12.99 3.67 3.86
N ALA A 115 -12.57 4.42 2.84
CA ALA A 115 -11.17 4.56 2.47
C ALA A 115 -10.74 6.02 2.37
N CYS A 116 -9.46 6.26 2.63
CA CYS A 116 -8.79 7.53 2.38
C CYS A 116 -7.54 7.29 1.55
N LEU A 117 -7.15 8.27 0.73
CA LEU A 117 -5.93 8.24 -0.06
C LEU A 117 -5.14 9.52 0.12
N ILE A 118 -3.82 9.40 0.20
CA ILE A 118 -2.88 10.52 0.13
C ILE A 118 -1.86 10.20 -0.95
N ALA A 119 -1.54 11.15 -1.82
CA ALA A 119 -0.47 11.00 -2.79
C ALA A 119 0.47 12.21 -2.78
N PHE A 120 1.73 11.97 -3.10
CA PHE A 120 2.75 13.00 -3.31
C PHE A 120 3.80 12.50 -4.29
N GLU A 121 4.47 13.44 -4.95
CA GLU A 121 5.54 13.13 -5.89
C GLU A 121 6.86 12.91 -5.18
N VAL A 122 7.67 12.03 -5.79
CA VAL A 122 9.04 11.77 -5.43
C VAL A 122 9.85 11.60 -6.72
N LYS A 123 10.66 12.61 -7.06
CA LYS A 123 11.41 12.69 -8.32
C LYS A 123 10.48 12.52 -9.54
N GLU A 124 10.62 11.41 -10.27
CA GLU A 124 9.81 11.08 -11.47
C GLU A 124 8.77 9.99 -11.17
N LYS A 125 8.40 9.80 -9.90
CA LYS A 125 7.44 8.81 -9.43
C LYS A 125 6.41 9.47 -8.53
N LEU A 126 5.27 8.80 -8.38
CA LEU A 126 4.24 9.13 -7.40
C LEU A 126 4.23 8.04 -6.33
N ILE A 127 4.19 8.46 -5.07
CA ILE A 127 3.84 7.58 -3.96
C ILE A 127 2.40 7.87 -3.55
N MET A 128 1.61 6.81 -3.39
CA MET A 128 0.24 6.86 -2.91
C MET A 128 0.09 5.95 -1.70
N LEU A 129 -0.39 6.51 -0.59
CA LEU A 129 -0.82 5.77 0.58
C LEU A 129 -2.34 5.67 0.55
N ARG A 130 -2.86 4.49 0.88
CA ARG A 130 -4.29 4.26 1.03
C ARG A 130 -4.56 3.58 2.36
N LEU A 131 -5.54 4.06 3.10
CA LEU A 131 -6.07 3.37 4.26
C LEU A 131 -7.51 2.97 3.99
N GLY A 132 -7.80 1.67 4.08
CA GLY A 132 -9.15 1.13 3.87
C GLY A 132 -9.64 0.42 5.13
N SER A 133 -10.87 0.73 5.55
CA SER A 133 -11.52 0.09 6.69
C SER A 133 -11.82 -1.38 6.38
N MET A 134 -11.54 -2.28 7.33
CA MET A 134 -11.98 -3.67 7.23
C MET A 134 -13.49 -3.76 7.44
N TYR A 135 -14.20 -4.43 6.53
CA TYR A 135 -15.65 -4.59 6.62
C TYR A 135 -16.10 -5.37 7.88
N THR A 136 -15.24 -6.28 8.35
CA THR A 136 -15.49 -7.15 9.51
C THR A 136 -15.10 -6.53 10.84
N ALA A 137 -14.38 -5.40 10.82
CA ALA A 137 -13.94 -4.71 12.03
C ALA A 137 -14.84 -3.52 12.35
N ASN A 138 -14.96 -3.21 13.64
CA ASN A 138 -15.60 -1.96 14.04
C ASN A 138 -14.64 -0.81 13.74
N LYS A 139 -15.00 0.06 12.80
CA LYS A 139 -14.27 1.31 12.53
C LYS A 139 -14.18 2.14 13.82
N VAL A 140 -12.96 2.38 14.29
CA VAL A 140 -12.72 3.05 15.58
C VAL A 140 -12.42 4.54 15.43
N ASP A 141 -11.90 4.97 14.27
CA ASP A 141 -11.55 6.37 14.00
C ASP A 141 -11.79 6.72 12.52
N ASP A 142 -11.59 7.99 12.16
CA ASP A 142 -11.62 8.47 10.78
C ASP A 142 -10.41 7.93 9.97
N PRO A 143 -10.64 7.21 8.84
CA PRO A 143 -9.58 6.69 7.99
C PRO A 143 -8.57 7.74 7.55
N CYS A 144 -9.00 8.97 7.25
CA CYS A 144 -8.08 10.02 6.79
C CYS A 144 -7.18 10.54 7.90
N LYS A 145 -7.74 10.71 9.10
CA LYS A 145 -6.94 11.08 10.27
C LYS A 145 -5.86 10.04 10.56
N VAL A 146 -6.20 8.74 10.49
CA VAL A 146 -5.22 7.66 10.70
C VAL A 146 -4.19 7.62 9.56
N LEU A 147 -4.63 7.81 8.31
CA LEU A 147 -3.74 7.83 7.14
C LEU A 147 -2.71 8.96 7.21
N ARG A 148 -3.13 10.18 7.60
CA ARG A 148 -2.20 11.30 7.79
C ARG A 148 -1.15 10.99 8.85
N ARG A 149 -1.52 10.30 9.94
CA ARG A 149 -0.56 9.87 10.96
C ARG A 149 0.47 8.91 10.36
N HIS A 150 0.03 7.86 9.67
CA HIS A 150 0.95 6.92 8.99
C HIS A 150 1.84 7.62 7.96
N ALA A 151 1.29 8.56 7.20
CA ALA A 151 2.06 9.30 6.20
C ALA A 151 3.16 10.16 6.82
N ASN A 152 2.95 10.68 8.03
CA ASN A 152 3.98 11.40 8.80
C ASN A 152 4.98 10.44 9.44
N ASP A 153 4.50 9.38 10.08
CA ASP A 153 5.34 8.45 10.83
C ASP A 153 6.26 7.63 9.90
N LEU A 154 5.76 7.21 8.73
CA LEU A 154 6.52 6.49 7.71
C LEU A 154 7.31 7.40 6.77
N ASN A 155 7.13 8.72 6.83
CA ASN A 155 7.82 9.68 5.97
C ASN A 155 9.35 9.44 5.85
N PRO A 156 10.09 9.12 6.93
CA PRO A 156 11.53 8.86 6.86
C PRO A 156 11.92 7.61 6.07
N GLU A 157 11.02 6.65 5.91
CA GLU A 157 11.22 5.41 5.14
C GLU A 157 10.95 5.61 3.64
N LEU A 158 10.35 6.75 3.27
CA LEU A 158 9.93 7.03 1.90
C LEU A 158 10.98 7.90 1.19
N PRO A 159 11.24 7.66 -0.10
CA PRO A 159 12.22 8.45 -0.86
C PRO A 159 11.83 9.93 -0.93
N ASN A 160 12.83 10.81 -1.07
CA ASN A 160 12.68 12.26 -1.21
C ASN A 160 12.70 12.71 -2.68
#